data_AF-A0A960HNM6-F1
#
_entry.id   AF-A0A960HNM6-F1
#
_cell.length_a   1.000
_cell.length_b   1.000
_cell.length_c   1.000
_cell.angle_alpha   90.00
_cell.angle_beta   90.00
_cell.angle_gamma   90.00
#
_symmetry.space_group_name_H-M   'P 1'
#
loop_
_entity.id
_entity.type
_entity.pdbx_description
1 polymer ?
#
loop_
_entity_poly.entity_id
_entity_poly.type
_entity_poly.pdbx_seq_one_letter_code
_entity_poly.pdbx_strand_id
1 'polypeptide(L)'
;VGRKLRRAILFRHRHRCAVPGCDAARGLDIHHIVHWEDGGPTDTANLVALCRRHHTAHHRGLLDIAGDADLPPGAPGALVIADPEGDPLPSAHPPVPVPPERGPVTSATVRRLHRELDARSGRPHRRRYRPPVAHTPTGERLRRHDVHLQAEPPDPPLRT
;
A
#
# COMPACT_ATOMS: atom_id res chain seq x y z
N VAL A 1 9.08 0.58 6.87
CA VAL A 1 7.89 0.33 6.01
C VAL A 1 8.26 0.51 4.53
N GLY A 2 8.07 -0.51 3.69
CA GLY A 2 8.38 -0.43 2.25
C GLY A 2 7.45 0.49 1.45
N ARG A 3 7.90 0.95 0.27
CA ARG A 3 7.16 1.92 -0.59
C ARG A 3 5.74 1.46 -0.96
N LYS A 4 5.57 0.19 -1.36
CA LYS A 4 4.26 -0.37 -1.72
C LYS A 4 3.29 -0.37 -0.54
N LEU A 5 3.76 -0.84 0.62
CA LEU A 5 2.98 -0.89 1.84
C LEU A 5 2.57 0.53 2.28
N ARG A 6 3.53 1.46 2.35
CA ARG A 6 3.25 2.88 2.66
C ARG A 6 2.16 3.45 1.76
N ARG A 7 2.20 3.20 0.46
CA ARG A 7 1.18 3.66 -0.48
C ARG A 7 -0.20 3.06 -0.19
N ALA A 8 -0.28 1.78 0.16
CA ALA A 8 -1.54 1.13 0.53
C ALA A 8 -2.15 1.76 1.78
N ILE A 9 -1.35 1.97 2.84
CA ILE A 9 -1.81 2.59 4.08
C ILE A 9 -2.31 4.03 3.84
N LEU A 10 -1.56 4.83 3.06
CA LEU A 10 -1.98 6.18 2.71
C LEU A 10 -3.29 6.19 1.90
N PHE A 11 -3.45 5.23 0.97
CA PHE A 11 -4.67 5.13 0.17
C PHE A 11 -5.90 4.80 1.03
N ARG A 12 -5.77 3.84 1.97
CA ARG A 12 -6.84 3.49 2.92
C ARG A 12 -7.32 4.71 3.71
N HIS A 13 -6.38 5.54 4.16
CA HIS A 13 -6.66 6.78 4.92
C HIS A 13 -6.89 8.01 4.04
N ARG A 14 -7.16 7.84 2.73
CA ARG A 14 -7.40 8.94 1.76
C ARG A 14 -6.33 10.04 1.77
N HIS A 15 -5.08 9.65 2.00
CA HIS A 15 -3.94 10.56 2.15
C HIS A 15 -4.14 11.59 3.27
N ARG A 16 -4.80 11.20 4.36
CA ARG A 16 -5.00 12.02 5.55
C ARG A 16 -4.58 11.27 6.82
N CYS A 17 -4.50 12.02 7.91
CA CYS A 17 -4.36 11.45 9.24
C CYS A 17 -5.60 10.60 9.57
N ALA A 18 -5.40 9.46 10.23
CA ALA A 18 -6.48 8.55 10.61
C ALA A 18 -7.32 9.07 11.79
N VAL A 19 -6.81 10.02 12.58
CA VAL A 19 -7.51 10.56 13.75
C VAL A 19 -8.78 11.27 13.31
N PRO A 20 -9.95 10.91 13.87
CA PRO A 20 -11.21 11.54 13.53
C PRO A 20 -11.16 13.07 13.66
N GLY A 21 -11.64 13.76 12.64
CA GLY A 21 -11.70 15.23 12.60
C GLY A 21 -10.39 15.88 12.16
N CYS A 22 -9.32 15.11 11.95
CA CYS A 22 -8.08 15.63 11.41
C CYS A 22 -8.10 15.62 9.88
N ASP A 23 -7.84 16.78 9.27
CA ASP A 23 -7.77 16.94 7.82
C ASP A 23 -6.32 16.99 7.29
N ALA A 24 -5.32 16.84 8.16
CA ALA A 24 -3.91 16.93 7.79
C ALA A 24 -3.56 15.94 6.68
N ALA A 25 -3.10 16.46 5.53
CA ALA A 25 -2.72 15.68 4.35
C ALA A 25 -1.22 15.69 4.04
N ARG A 26 -0.43 16.37 4.89
CA ARG A 26 1.03 16.50 4.75
C ARG A 26 1.71 16.07 6.04
N GLY A 27 2.99 15.69 5.94
CA GLY A 27 3.75 15.21 7.09
C GLY A 27 3.15 13.96 7.72
N LEU A 28 2.67 13.04 6.87
CA LEU A 28 2.10 11.77 7.30
C LEU A 28 3.19 10.72 7.48
N ASP A 29 3.20 10.12 8.66
CA ASP A 29 4.04 9.00 9.04
C ASP A 29 3.19 7.73 9.13
N ILE A 30 3.82 6.58 8.85
CA ILE A 30 3.16 5.29 9.00
C ILE A 30 3.62 4.72 10.33
N HIS A 31 2.69 4.61 11.27
CA HIS A 31 2.92 4.23 12.64
C HIS A 31 2.44 2.80 12.88
N HIS A 32 3.15 2.05 13.73
CA HIS A 32 2.73 0.72 14.18
C HIS A 32 1.73 0.84 15.32
N ILE A 33 0.60 0.14 15.26
CA ILE A 33 -0.41 0.15 16.33
C ILE A 33 0.13 -0.58 17.55
N VAL A 34 0.53 -1.85 17.36
CA VAL A 34 1.41 -2.58 18.28
C VAL A 34 2.84 -2.26 17.87
N HIS A 35 3.63 -1.65 18.75
CA HIS A 35 4.99 -1.22 18.44
C HIS A 35 5.87 -2.39 18.03
N TRP A 36 6.87 -2.13 17.18
CA TRP A 36 7.75 -3.19 16.68
C TRP A 36 8.65 -3.79 17.77
N GLU A 37 8.99 -3.02 18.81
CA GLU A 37 9.73 -3.51 19.98
C GLU A 37 8.90 -4.51 20.80
N ASP A 38 7.57 -4.37 20.76
CA ASP A 38 6.61 -5.29 21.38
C ASP A 38 6.27 -6.49 20.46
N GLY A 39 6.99 -6.64 19.35
CA GLY A 39 6.79 -7.72 18.37
C GLY A 39 5.68 -7.45 17.35
N GLY A 40 5.20 -6.20 17.25
CA GLY A 40 4.18 -5.82 16.28
C GLY A 40 4.62 -6.05 14.82
N PRO A 41 3.81 -6.74 13.99
CA PRO A 41 4.18 -7.03 12.61
C PRO A 41 4.17 -5.77 11.74
N THR A 42 4.94 -5.80 10.65
CA THR A 42 4.90 -4.74 9.63
C THR A 42 3.98 -5.15 8.48
N ASP A 43 2.68 -5.04 8.70
CA ASP A 43 1.63 -5.39 7.74
C ASP A 43 0.53 -4.32 7.66
N THR A 44 -0.55 -4.58 6.93
CA THR A 44 -1.62 -3.58 6.76
C THR A 44 -2.50 -3.43 7.99
N ALA A 45 -2.77 -4.53 8.71
CA ALA A 45 -3.59 -4.55 9.91
C ALA A 45 -2.96 -3.76 11.06
N ASN A 46 -1.63 -3.84 11.23
CA ASN A 46 -0.91 -3.20 12.34
C ASN A 46 -0.34 -1.81 12.01
N LEU A 47 -0.62 -1.22 10.86
CA LEU A 47 -0.08 0.09 10.48
C LEU A 47 -1.18 1.14 10.34
N VAL A 48 -0.91 2.39 10.71
CA VAL A 48 -1.86 3.52 10.61
C VAL A 48 -1.16 4.79 10.09
N ALA A 49 -1.88 5.69 9.41
CA ALA A 49 -1.32 6.95 8.93
C ALA A 49 -1.60 8.10 9.93
N LEU A 50 -0.57 8.73 10.46
CA LEU A 50 -0.69 9.83 11.43
C LEU A 50 0.07 11.07 10.96
N CYS A 51 -0.47 12.26 11.21
CA CYS A 51 0.31 13.48 11.09
C CYS A 51 1.28 13.61 12.27
N ARG A 52 2.35 14.41 12.11
CA ARG A 52 3.35 14.63 13.18
C ARG A 52 2.77 14.96 14.55
N ARG A 53 1.70 15.77 14.59
CA ARG A 53 1.02 16.16 15.84
C ARG A 53 0.43 14.94 16.55
N HIS A 54 -0.35 14.12 15.85
CA HIS A 54 -0.99 12.95 16.44
C HIS A 54 -0.02 11.79 16.65
N HIS A 55 1.00 11.66 15.80
CA HIS A 55 2.10 10.74 16.02
C HIS A 55 2.80 11.04 17.34
N THR A 56 3.08 12.32 17.62
CA THR A 56 3.65 12.75 18.90
C THR A 56 2.68 12.57 20.07
N ALA A 57 1.39 12.85 19.87
CA ALA A 57 0.37 12.67 20.90
C ALA A 57 0.29 11.21 21.36
N HIS A 58 0.32 10.26 20.42
CA HIS A 58 0.32 8.84 20.72
C HIS A 58 1.54 8.42 21.55
N HIS A 59 2.75 8.82 21.14
CA HIS A 59 3.97 8.57 21.93
C HIS A 59 3.97 9.22 23.32
N ARG A 60 3.12 10.22 23.55
CA ARG A 60 2.96 10.88 24.86
C ARG A 60 1.83 10.31 25.69
N GLY A 61 1.14 9.27 25.24
CA GLY A 61 -0.06 8.73 25.91
C GLY A 61 -1.25 9.69 25.88
N LEU A 62 -1.25 10.67 24.97
CA LEU A 62 -2.35 11.63 24.80
C LEU A 62 -3.37 11.20 23.74
N LEU A 63 -3.15 10.04 23.12
CA LEU A 63 -3.97 9.48 22.07
C LEU A 63 -3.74 7.96 22.05
N ASP A 64 -4.78 7.19 22.33
CA ASP A 64 -4.68 5.73 22.26
C ASP A 64 -5.14 5.22 20.88
N ILE A 65 -4.48 4.16 20.41
CA ILE A 65 -4.75 3.55 19.11
C ILE A 65 -4.63 2.04 19.27
N ALA A 66 -5.72 1.32 18.99
CA ALA A 66 -5.78 -0.13 19.15
C ALA A 66 -6.61 -0.79 18.03
N GLY A 67 -6.47 -2.11 17.88
CA GLY A 67 -7.27 -2.92 16.96
C GLY A 67 -6.65 -3.11 15.58
N ASP A 68 -7.44 -3.67 14.66
CA ASP A 68 -7.05 -4.01 13.30
C ASP A 68 -7.51 -2.92 12.30
N ALA A 69 -6.55 -2.32 11.60
CA ALA A 69 -6.80 -1.25 10.65
C ALA A 69 -7.35 -1.71 9.29
N ASP A 70 -7.40 -3.01 9.00
CA ASP A 70 -8.03 -3.58 7.81
C ASP A 70 -9.50 -3.93 8.02
N LEU A 71 -9.96 -4.04 9.27
CA LEU A 71 -11.36 -4.24 9.59
C LEU A 71 -12.20 -2.98 9.34
N PRO A 72 -13.46 -3.14 8.91
CA PRO A 72 -14.35 -2.00 8.69
C PRO A 72 -14.65 -1.27 10.01
N PRO A 73 -14.77 0.07 10.00
CA PRO A 73 -15.10 0.84 11.19
C PRO A 73 -16.37 0.32 11.88
N GLY A 74 -16.30 0.11 13.21
CA GLY A 74 -17.40 -0.41 14.01
C GLY A 74 -17.52 -1.95 14.05
N ALA A 75 -16.72 -2.70 13.30
CA ALA A 75 -16.64 -4.14 13.48
C ALA A 75 -15.91 -4.50 14.80
N PRO A 76 -16.22 -5.64 15.42
CA PRO A 76 -15.48 -6.13 16.58
C PRO A 76 -13.99 -6.24 16.27
N GLY A 77 -13.15 -5.61 17.09
CA GLY A 77 -11.70 -5.59 16.92
C GLY A 77 -11.18 -4.63 15.86
N ALA A 78 -12.04 -3.84 15.20
CA ALA A 78 -11.60 -2.82 14.25
C ALA A 78 -10.80 -1.72 14.94
N LEU A 79 -10.02 -0.98 14.14
CA LEU A 79 -9.25 0.17 14.59
C LEU A 79 -10.11 1.14 15.41
N VAL A 80 -9.69 1.36 16.65
CA VAL A 80 -10.23 2.36 17.56
C VAL A 80 -9.13 3.39 17.81
N ILE A 81 -9.52 4.66 17.75
CA ILE A 81 -8.69 5.78 18.19
C ILE A 81 -9.45 6.41 19.34
N ALA A 82 -8.83 6.46 20.51
CA ALA A 82 -9.44 6.92 21.75
C ALA A 82 -8.64 8.08 22.35
N ASP A 83 -9.29 8.82 23.23
CA ASP A 83 -8.63 9.79 24.09
C ASP A 83 -7.82 9.09 25.21
N PRO A 84 -7.08 9.83 26.05
CA PRO A 84 -6.27 9.26 27.13
C PRO A 84 -7.09 8.51 28.18
N GLU A 85 -8.37 8.86 28.33
CA GLU A 85 -9.31 8.22 29.24
C GLU A 85 -9.82 6.87 28.69
N GLY A 86 -9.58 6.60 27.40
CA GLY A 86 -9.99 5.38 26.71
C GLY A 86 -11.34 5.51 25.99
N ASP A 87 -11.92 6.71 25.97
CA ASP A 87 -13.17 6.96 25.27
C ASP A 87 -12.91 7.09 23.75
N PRO A 88 -13.63 6.34 22.91
CA PRO A 88 -13.41 6.35 21.48
C PRO A 88 -13.75 7.73 20.89
N LEU A 89 -12.82 8.30 20.13
CA LEU A 89 -13.05 9.56 19.44
C LEU A 89 -14.17 9.38 18.40
N PRO A 90 -15.14 10.31 18.31
CA PRO A 90 -16.26 10.20 17.41
C PRO A 90 -15.77 10.18 15.95
N SER A 91 -16.12 9.14 15.19
CA SER A 91 -15.71 8.99 13.80
C SER A 91 -16.25 10.15 12.94
N ALA A 92 -15.37 11.10 12.57
CA ALA A 92 -15.69 12.18 11.65
C ALA A 92 -15.47 11.81 10.18
N HIS A 93 -14.97 10.59 9.90
CA HIS A 93 -14.80 10.13 8.53
C HIS A 93 -16.04 9.32 8.13
N PRO A 94 -16.75 9.70 7.04
CA PRO A 94 -17.80 8.84 6.52
C PRO A 94 -17.16 7.49 6.16
N PRO A 95 -17.79 6.36 6.56
CA PRO A 95 -17.27 5.05 6.25
C PRO A 95 -16.95 5.00 4.76
N VAL A 96 -15.78 4.44 4.40
CA VAL A 96 -15.49 4.19 3.00
C VAL A 96 -16.63 3.30 2.50
N PRO A 97 -17.39 3.68 1.45
CA PRO A 97 -18.28 2.72 0.84
C PRO A 97 -17.38 1.57 0.39
N VAL A 98 -17.52 0.41 1.05
CA VAL A 98 -16.92 -0.83 0.57
C VAL A 98 -17.36 -0.94 -0.89
N PRO A 99 -16.42 -0.98 -1.85
CA PRO A 99 -16.81 -1.23 -3.23
C PRO A 99 -17.67 -2.50 -3.21
N PRO A 100 -18.83 -2.52 -3.91
CA PRO A 100 -19.57 -3.76 -4.02
C PRO A 100 -18.60 -4.83 -4.50
N GLU A 101 -18.69 -6.03 -3.92
CA GLU A 101 -17.85 -7.17 -4.34
C GLU A 101 -17.84 -7.19 -5.86
N ARG A 102 -16.65 -6.99 -6.45
CA ARG A 102 -16.52 -7.04 -7.90
C ARG A 102 -16.79 -8.49 -8.28
N GLY A 103 -18.00 -8.76 -8.75
CA GLY A 103 -18.36 -10.05 -9.32
C GLY A 103 -17.32 -10.48 -10.36
N PRO A 104 -17.19 -11.79 -10.64
CA PRO A 104 -16.10 -12.31 -11.45
C PRO A 104 -16.01 -11.56 -12.79
N VAL A 105 -14.87 -10.89 -13.00
CA VAL A 105 -14.54 -10.30 -14.30
C VAL A 105 -14.22 -11.44 -15.26
N THR A 106 -15.26 -11.92 -15.94
CA THR A 106 -15.11 -12.95 -16.97
C THR A 106 -14.69 -12.31 -18.29
N SER A 107 -14.07 -13.10 -19.18
CA SER A 107 -13.78 -12.67 -20.54
C SER A 107 -15.05 -12.25 -21.32
N ALA A 108 -16.23 -12.77 -20.94
CA ALA A 108 -17.49 -12.35 -21.52
C ALA A 108 -17.86 -10.92 -21.11
N THR A 109 -17.69 -10.56 -19.84
CA THR A 109 -17.92 -9.21 -19.31
C THR A 109 -17.00 -8.18 -20.00
N VAL A 110 -15.72 -8.50 -20.16
CA VAL A 110 -14.74 -7.62 -20.83
C VAL A 110 -15.10 -7.41 -22.30
N ARG A 111 -15.46 -8.48 -23.03
CA ARG A 111 -15.86 -8.39 -24.45
C ARG A 111 -17.11 -7.52 -24.65
N ARG A 112 -18.08 -7.60 -23.73
CA ARG A 112 -19.27 -6.74 -23.76
C ARG A 112 -18.89 -5.26 -23.60
N LEU A 113 -18.06 -4.94 -22.61
CA LEU A 113 -17.61 -3.57 -22.34
C LEU A 113 -16.83 -2.97 -23.52
N HIS A 114 -15.93 -3.74 -24.16
CA HIS A 114 -15.26 -3.28 -25.37
C HIS A 114 -16.24 -2.94 -26.49
N ARG A 115 -17.23 -3.80 -26.78
CA ARG A 115 -18.25 -3.51 -27.81
C ARG A 115 -19.06 -2.25 -27.50
N GLU A 116 -19.41 -2.03 -26.24
CA GLU A 116 -20.16 -0.85 -25.81
C GLU A 116 -19.31 0.43 -25.94
N LEU A 117 -18.01 0.37 -25.64
CA LEU A 117 -17.06 1.48 -25.83
C LEU A 117 -16.80 1.77 -27.32
N ASP A 118 -16.65 0.74 -28.15
CA ASP A 118 -16.51 0.86 -29.60
C ASP A 118 -17.77 1.48 -30.22
N ALA A 119 -18.96 1.06 -29.78
CA ALA A 119 -20.23 1.62 -30.22
C ALA A 119 -20.41 3.10 -29.81
N ARG A 120 -19.96 3.48 -28.61
CA ARG A 120 -20.05 4.86 -28.10
C ARG A 120 -19.02 5.80 -28.71
N SER A 121 -17.83 5.30 -29.06
CA SER A 121 -16.73 6.13 -29.55
C SER A 121 -16.82 6.46 -31.05
N GLY A 122 -17.75 5.83 -31.79
CA GLY A 122 -18.02 6.15 -33.20
C GLY A 122 -16.82 5.97 -34.14
N ARG A 123 -15.73 5.33 -33.69
CA ARG A 123 -14.51 5.12 -34.47
C ARG A 123 -14.32 3.62 -34.69
N PRO A 124 -14.49 3.09 -35.92
CA PRO A 124 -14.11 1.71 -36.17
C PRO A 124 -12.59 1.60 -36.07
N HIS A 125 -12.10 0.88 -35.06
CA HIS A 125 -10.68 0.61 -34.86
C HIS A 125 -10.16 -0.32 -35.96
N ARG A 126 -9.90 0.20 -37.17
CA ARG A 126 -9.06 -0.48 -38.16
C ARG A 126 -7.58 -0.30 -37.80
N ARG A 127 -7.12 -1.04 -36.80
CA ARG A 127 -5.71 -1.48 -36.78
C ARG A 127 -5.70 -2.98 -36.99
N ARG A 128 -5.33 -3.39 -38.21
CA ARG A 128 -4.97 -4.77 -38.51
C ARG A 128 -3.85 -5.16 -37.54
N TYR A 129 -4.14 -6.08 -36.64
CA TYR A 129 -3.10 -6.73 -35.85
C TYR A 129 -2.11 -7.39 -36.82
N ARG A 130 -0.86 -6.92 -36.83
CA ARG A 130 0.25 -7.55 -37.53
C ARG A 130 1.02 -8.36 -36.48
N PRO A 131 0.93 -9.70 -36.48
CA PRO A 131 1.68 -10.50 -35.51
C PRO A 131 3.19 -10.29 -35.71
N PRO A 132 3.99 -10.37 -34.64
CA PRO A 132 5.45 -10.34 -34.76
C PRO A 132 5.93 -11.57 -35.54
N VAL A 133 6.81 -11.35 -36.51
CA VAL A 133 7.52 -12.43 -37.22
C VAL A 133 8.48 -13.11 -36.23
N ALA A 134 8.37 -14.43 -36.10
CA ALA A 134 9.29 -15.22 -35.31
C ALA A 134 10.67 -15.20 -35.98
N HIS A 135 11.65 -14.58 -35.33
CA HIS A 135 13.05 -14.71 -35.72
C HIS A 135 13.63 -15.94 -35.03
N THR A 136 14.02 -16.94 -35.82
CA THR A 136 14.86 -18.06 -35.37
C THR A 136 16.25 -17.55 -35.00
N PRO A 137 16.81 -17.93 -33.83
CA PRO A 137 18.18 -17.58 -33.49
C PRO A 137 19.12 -18.60 -34.13
N THR A 138 19.85 -18.17 -35.17
CA THR A 138 20.97 -18.93 -35.71
C THR A 138 22.27 -18.27 -35.25
N GLY A 139 23.09 -19.03 -34.51
CA GLY A 139 24.55 -18.96 -34.57
C GLY A 139 25.27 -17.71 -34.07
N GLU A 140 25.73 -17.78 -32.82
CA GLU A 140 27.15 -17.85 -32.47
C GLU A 140 28.13 -16.64 -32.62
N ARG A 141 28.95 -16.49 -31.55
CA ARG A 141 30.24 -15.75 -31.37
C ARG A 141 30.16 -14.23 -31.21
N LEU A 142 30.93 -13.54 -30.35
CA LEU A 142 32.09 -13.83 -29.49
C LEU A 142 32.03 -12.87 -28.28
N ARG A 143 32.27 -13.36 -27.06
CA ARG A 143 32.53 -12.50 -25.89
C ARG A 143 34.04 -12.31 -25.73
N ARG A 144 34.48 -11.05 -25.64
CA ARG A 144 35.71 -10.65 -24.95
C ARG A 144 35.45 -9.28 -24.32
N HIS A 145 35.44 -9.24 -22.99
CA HIS A 145 36.29 -8.37 -22.16
C HIS A 145 35.88 -8.54 -20.69
N ASP A 146 36.82 -9.11 -19.95
CA ASP A 146 36.91 -9.25 -18.52
C ASP A 146 36.66 -7.93 -17.78
N VAL A 147 35.78 -7.95 -16.79
CA VAL A 147 35.78 -6.99 -15.68
C VAL A 147 36.16 -7.79 -14.43
N HIS A 148 37.36 -7.51 -13.96
CA HIS A 148 38.00 -8.10 -12.81
C HIS A 148 37.16 -7.87 -11.54
N LEU A 149 36.84 -8.96 -10.84
CA LEU A 149 36.40 -8.94 -9.44
C LEU A 149 37.56 -8.45 -8.56
N GLN A 150 37.30 -7.48 -7.69
CA GLN A 150 38.03 -7.40 -6.42
C GLN A 150 37.00 -7.45 -5.30
N ALA A 151 36.98 -8.60 -4.63
CA ALA A 151 36.34 -8.78 -3.34
C ALA A 151 37.35 -8.32 -2.27
N GLU A 152 36.93 -7.38 -1.43
CA GLU A 152 37.67 -6.95 -0.25
C GLU A 152 37.81 -8.13 0.75
N PRO A 153 38.99 -8.36 1.35
CA PRO A 153 39.16 -9.37 2.38
C PRO A 153 38.51 -8.95 3.72
N PRO A 154 38.05 -9.91 4.55
CA PRO A 154 37.44 -9.60 5.84
C PRO A 154 38.46 -9.11 6.89
N ASP A 155 38.00 -8.21 7.76
CA ASP A 155 38.79 -7.62 8.86
C ASP A 155 39.32 -8.66 9.87
N PRO A 156 40.54 -8.45 10.41
CA PRO A 156 41.10 -9.32 11.45
C PRO A 156 40.41 -9.13 12.82
N PRO A 157 40.35 -10.17 13.66
CA PRO A 157 39.71 -10.09 14.97
C PRO A 157 40.47 -9.20 15.96
N LEU A 158 39.72 -8.42 16.73
CA LEU A 158 40.20 -7.57 17.82
C LEU A 158 40.87 -8.42 18.91
N ARG A 159 42.06 -8.00 19.33
CA ARG A 159 42.81 -8.61 20.44
C ARG A 159 42.29 -8.06 21.77
N THR A 160 42.10 -8.97 22.73
CA THR A 160 41.82 -8.77 24.16
C THR A 160 42.83 -7.89 24.87
#